data_AF-A0A497RGV5-F1
#
_entry.id   AF-A0A497RGV5-F1
#
_cell.length_a   1.000
_cell.length_b   1.000
_cell.length_c   1.000
_cell.angle_alpha   90.00
_cell.angle_beta   90.00
_cell.angle_gamma   90.00
#
_symmetry.space_group_name_H-M   'P 1'
#
loop_
_entity.id
_entity.type
_entity.pdbx_description
1 polymer ?
#
loop_
_entity_poly.entity_id
_entity_poly.type
_entity_poly.pdbx_seq_one_letter_code
_entity_poly.pdbx_strand_id
1 'polypeptide(L)' 'TISTKNKIKEILKIDGLRITFEDDSWVLIRPSGTEPIIRITSQATTKEDVESQLEYYSQVIKKVIKQLK' A
#
# COMPACT_ATOMS: atom_id res chain seq x y z
N THR A 1 1.07 -8.14 15.73
CA THR A 1 0.70 -6.72 15.86
C THR A 1 1.01 -6.05 14.55
N ILE A 2 0.00 -5.73 13.74
CA ILE A 2 0.20 -5.14 12.41
C ILE A 2 0.78 -3.74 12.59
N SER A 3 1.92 -3.45 11.96
CA SER A 3 2.62 -2.17 12.03
C SER A 3 1.85 -1.05 11.32
N THR A 4 0.75 -0.60 11.92
CA THR A 4 0.03 0.63 11.54
C THR A 4 0.47 1.83 12.39
N LYS A 5 1.52 1.68 13.22
CA LYS A 5 2.00 2.73 14.13
C LYS A 5 2.99 3.71 13.51
N ASN A 6 3.49 3.43 12.30
CA ASN A 6 4.51 4.29 11.73
C ASN A 6 3.87 5.51 11.10
N LYS A 7 4.32 6.69 11.53
CA LYS A 7 3.90 7.96 10.95
C LYS A 7 4.32 8.01 9.48
N ILE A 8 3.56 8.74 8.68
CA ILE A 8 3.88 8.95 7.27
C ILE A 8 5.03 9.94 7.20
N LYS A 9 6.11 9.52 6.55
CA LYS A 9 7.28 10.35 6.24
C LYS A 9 7.08 11.10 4.93
N GLU A 10 6.56 10.43 3.91
CA GLU A 10 6.38 11.01 2.57
C GLU A 10 5.22 10.36 1.81
N ILE A 11 4.56 11.14 0.95
CA ILE A 11 3.61 10.63 -0.05
C ILE A 11 4.02 11.14 -1.44
N LEU A 12 4.25 10.22 -2.38
CA LEU A 12 4.50 10.53 -3.79
C LEU A 12 3.34 10.04 -4.67
N LYS A 13 2.97 10.86 -5.68
CA LYS A 13 1.81 10.62 -6.55
C LYS A 13 2.14 10.48 -8.05
N ILE A 14 3.40 10.22 -8.39
CA ILE A 14 3.90 10.27 -9.78
C ILE A 14 3.49 9.02 -10.58
N ASP A 15 3.72 7.81 -10.04
CA ASP A 15 3.30 6.53 -10.64
C ASP A 15 2.41 5.75 -9.66
N GLY A 16 1.17 6.21 -9.51
CA GLY A 16 0.27 5.76 -8.47
C GLY A 16 0.54 6.45 -7.13
N LEU A 17 0.22 5.80 -6.02
CA LEU A 17 0.34 6.32 -4.67
C LEU A 17 1.43 5.54 -3.93
N ARG A 18 2.58 6.18 -3.73
CA ARG A 18 3.64 5.68 -2.83
C ARG A 18 3.50 6.36 -1.48
N ILE A 19 3.48 5.57 -0.41
CA ILE A 19 3.51 6.06 0.97
C ILE A 19 4.77 5.48 1.61
N THR A 20 5.65 6.35 2.07
CA THR A 20 6.85 5.99 2.83
C THR A 20 6.61 6.34 4.30
N PHE A 21 6.93 5.43 5.21
CA PHE A 21 6.78 5.61 6.65
C PHE A 21 8.11 6.02 7.30
N GLU A 22 8.06 6.49 8.54
CA GLU A 22 9.26 6.93 9.29
C GLU A 22 10.31 5.83 9.50
N ASP A 23 9.92 4.55 9.49
CA ASP A 23 10.84 3.41 9.58
C ASP A 23 11.38 2.97 8.21
N ASP A 24 11.23 3.83 7.19
CA ASP A 24 11.61 3.61 5.79
C ASP A 24 10.91 2.43 5.10
N SER A 25 9.95 1.79 5.77
CA SER A 25 9.00 0.90 5.09
C SER A 25 8.12 1.69 4.13
N TRP A 26 7.58 1.03 3.11
CA TRP A 26 6.75 1.71 2.12
C TRP A 26 5.75 0.78 1.45
N VAL A 27 4.68 1.39 0.95
CA VAL A 27 3.71 0.75 0.05
C VAL A 27 3.57 1.57 -1.22
N LEU A 28 3.45 0.90 -2.37
CA LEU A 28 3.14 1.48 -3.67
C LEU A 28 1.87 0.85 -4.21
N ILE A 29 0.87 1.69 -4.47
CA ILE A 29 -0.42 1.30 -5.03
C ILE A 29 -0.56 1.98 -6.38
N ARG A 30 -0.69 1.21 -7.47
CA ARG A 30 -0.81 1.79 -8.80
C ARG A 30 -1.71 0.96 -9.72
N PRO A 31 -2.44 1.58 -10.66
CA PRO A 31 -3.11 0.84 -11.72
C PRO A 31 -2.06 0.17 -12.62
N SER A 32 -2.39 -1.00 -13.15
CA SER A 32 -1.62 -1.57 -14.25
C SER A 32 -1.97 -0.84 -15.56
N GLY A 33 -0.96 -0.46 -16.34
CA GLY A 33 -1.17 0.16 -17.66
C GLY A 33 -1.57 -0.83 -18.76
N THR A 34 -1.41 -2.14 -18.53
CA THR A 34 -1.61 -3.18 -19.55
C THR A 34 -2.70 -4.19 -19.20
N GLU A 35 -3.14 -4.22 -17.95
CA GLU A 35 -4.10 -5.20 -17.44
C GLU A 35 -5.13 -4.48 -16.56
N PRO A 36 -6.39 -4.96 -16.49
CA PRO A 36 -7.44 -4.35 -15.67
C PRO A 36 -7.28 -4.72 -14.18
N ILE A 37 -6.10 -4.46 -13.62
CA ILE A 37 -5.74 -4.79 -12.23
C ILE A 37 -5.09 -3.59 -11.53
N ILE A 38 -5.16 -3.58 -10.19
CA ILE A 38 -4.38 -2.68 -9.33
C ILE A 38 -3.24 -3.49 -8.74
N ARG A 39 -2.01 -2.96 -8.82
CA ARG A 39 -0.82 -3.56 -8.20
C ARG A 39 -0.55 -2.89 -6.86
N ILE A 40 -0.27 -3.72 -5.87
CA ILE A 40 0.18 -3.30 -4.54
C ILE A 40 1.54 -3.95 -4.32
N THR A 41 2.54 -3.14 -3.99
CA THR A 41 3.89 -3.61 -3.66
C THR A 41 4.30 -2.98 -2.33
N SER A 42 4.97 -3.75 -1.47
CA SER A 42 5.37 -3.28 -0.14
C SER A 42 6.78 -3.76 0.17
N GLN A 43 7.48 -2.96 0.98
CA GLN A 43 8.75 -3.31 1.62
C GLN A 43 8.65 -2.97 3.10
N ALA A 44 9.09 -3.89 3.95
CA ALA A 44 9.17 -3.71 5.40
C ALA A 44 10.32 -4.55 5.96
N THR A 45 10.60 -4.38 7.26
CA THR A 45 11.70 -5.04 7.98
C THR A 45 11.56 -6.56 8.03
N THR A 46 10.33 -7.08 8.14
CA THR A 46 10.05 -8.51 8.22
C THR A 46 9.06 -8.94 7.14
N LYS A 47 9.05 -10.24 6.81
CA LYS A 47 8.09 -10.81 5.87
C LYS A 47 6.66 -10.66 6.38
N GLU A 48 6.46 -10.87 7.68
CA GLU A 48 5.18 -10.75 8.36
C GLU A 48 4.63 -9.32 8.28
N ASP A 49 5.50 -8.31 8.36
CA ASP A 49 5.11 -6.90 8.19
C ASP A 49 4.71 -6.61 6.74
N VAL A 50 5.44 -7.13 5.75
CA VAL A 50 5.06 -6.99 4.32
C VAL A 50 3.69 -7.63 4.06
N GLU A 51 3.49 -8.86 4.51
CA GLU A 51 2.21 -9.57 4.35
C GLU A 51 1.06 -8.81 5.02
N SER A 52 1.31 -8.28 6.23
CA SER A 52 0.33 -7.47 6.95
C SER A 52 0.00 -6.16 6.24
N GLN A 53 1.00 -5.47 5.67
CA GLN A 53 0.79 -4.25 4.89
C GLN A 53 -0.01 -4.55 3.62
N LEU A 54 0.37 -5.59 2.86
CA LEU A 54 -0.33 -5.98 1.63
C LEU A 54 -1.79 -6.34 1.90
N GLU A 55 -2.06 -7.13 2.94
CA GLU A 55 -3.44 -7.49 3.31
C GLU A 55 -4.26 -6.26 3.70
N TYR A 56 -3.71 -5.40 4.57
CA TYR A 56 -4.39 -4.17 4.99
C TYR A 56 -4.76 -3.29 3.80
N TYR A 57 -3.80 -2.97 2.94
CA TYR A 57 -4.03 -2.07 1.79
C TYR A 57 -4.94 -2.71 0.74
N SER A 58 -4.85 -4.03 0.54
CA SER A 58 -5.79 -4.78 -0.32
C SER A 58 -7.24 -4.61 0.16
N GLN A 59 -7.48 -4.73 1.47
CA GLN A 59 -8.82 -4.55 2.05
C GLN A 59 -9.30 -3.09 1.93
N VAL A 60 -8.44 -2.11 2.17
CA VAL A 60 -8.78 -0.69 2.00
C VAL A 60 -9.20 -0.40 0.57
N ILE A 61 -8.42 -0.85 -0.42
CA ILE A 61 -8.70 -0.63 -1.84
C ILE A 61 -10.01 -1.31 -2.25
N LYS A 62 -10.24 -2.57 -1.84
CA LYS A 62 -11.50 -3.29 -2.10
C LYS A 62 -12.71 -2.52 -1.55
N LYS A 63 -12.60 -1.96 -0.34
CA LYS A 63 -13.68 -1.15 0.26
C LYS A 63 -13.95 0.12 -0.54
N VAL A 64 -12.91 0.86 -0.92
CA VAL A 64 -13.05 2.07 -1.74
C VAL A 64 -13.68 1.75 -3.09
N ILE A 65 -13.22 0.71 -3.79
CA ILE A 65 -13.80 0.28 -5.07
C ILE A 65 -15.29 -0.07 -4.92
N LYS A 66 -15.67 -0.75 -3.82
CA LYS A 66 -17.07 -1.08 -3.55
C LYS A 66 -17.93 0.17 -3.33
N GLN A 67 -17.38 1.23 -2.74
CA GLN A 67 -18.08 2.50 -2.50
C GLN A 67 -18.22 3.37 -3.76
N LEU A 68 -17.39 3.12 -4.77
CA LEU A 68 -17.44 3.81 -6.07
C LEU A 68 -18.43 3.16 -7.05
N LYS A 69 -19.00 1.99 -6.68
CA LYS A 69 -20.09 1.33 -7.40
C LYS A 69 -21.43 1.77 -6.84
#